data_AF-A0A7S3H560-F1
#
_entry.id   AF-A0A7S3H560-F1
#
_cell.length_a   1.000
_cell.length_b   1.000
_cell.length_c   1.000
_cell.angle_alpha   90.00
_cell.angle_beta   90.00
_cell.angle_gamma   90.00
#
_symmetry.space_group_name_H-M   'P 1'
#
loop_
_entity.id
_entity.type
_entity.pdbx_description
1 polymer ?
#
loop_
_entity_poly.entity_id
_entity_poly.type
_entity_poly.pdbx_seq_one_letter_code
_entity_poly.pdbx_strand_id
1 'polypeptide(L)'
;RAITFYLEENPMQVNALLNTIMSKVDHARVVGQVKKTGHLPLMLPYLKAAQQHNIQAVNEAVNDIYVEGEQFEDLRQSIEDFDLFDQIALAQKLEGHELVEMRRISALVYKKNKRYKQSIDLSKQDKMYKDAMETAFDSGNAELAEALLRYFV
;
A
#
# COMPACT_ATOMS: atom_id res chain seq x y z
N ARG A 1 25.61 10.50 7.16
CA ARG A 1 27.03 10.09 7.18
C ARG A 1 27.23 8.81 7.99
N ALA A 2 26.97 8.77 9.30
CA ALA A 2 27.04 7.51 10.07
C ALA A 2 26.03 6.45 9.57
N ILE A 3 24.77 6.83 9.31
CA ILE A 3 23.74 5.93 8.78
C ILE A 3 24.12 5.34 7.42
N THR A 4 24.80 6.12 6.56
CA THR A 4 25.29 5.68 5.24
C THR A 4 26.37 4.60 5.37
N PHE A 5 27.36 4.84 6.25
CA PHE A 5 28.45 3.90 6.51
C PHE A 5 27.93 2.59 7.11
N TYR A 6 27.00 2.65 8.08
CA TYR A 6 26.41 1.44 8.65
C TYR A 6 25.49 0.69 7.67
N LEU A 7 24.76 1.39 6.80
CA LEU A 7 23.97 0.78 5.72
C LEU A 7 24.86 0.02 4.72
N GLU A 8 26.07 0.50 4.46
CA GLU A 8 27.03 -0.10 3.53
C GLU A 8 27.85 -1.24 4.17
N GLU A 9 28.26 -1.10 5.44
CA GLU A 9 29.15 -2.07 6.11
C GLU A 9 28.43 -3.18 6.89
N ASN A 10 27.26 -2.92 7.52
CA ASN A 10 26.56 -3.91 8.35
C ASN A 10 25.02 -3.72 8.37
N PRO A 11 24.30 -4.20 7.33
CA PRO A 11 22.86 -4.01 7.18
C PRO A 11 22.01 -4.55 8.35
N MET A 12 22.45 -5.62 9.02
CA MET A 12 21.72 -6.26 10.12
C MET A 12 21.79 -5.47 11.44
N GLN A 13 22.90 -4.78 11.72
CA GLN A 13 23.06 -3.99 12.95
C GLN A 13 22.39 -2.61 12.84
N VAL A 14 22.19 -2.12 11.60
CA VAL A 14 21.48 -0.87 11.32
C VAL A 14 20.06 -0.89 11.87
N ASN A 15 19.34 -2.02 11.74
CA ASN A 15 17.99 -2.15 12.28
C ASN A 15 17.94 -1.96 13.82
N ALA A 16 18.88 -2.56 14.55
CA ALA A 16 18.95 -2.45 16.01
C ALA A 16 19.34 -1.03 16.45
N LEU A 17 20.27 -0.39 15.74
CA LEU A 17 20.68 0.99 16.00
C LEU A 17 19.57 1.99 15.68
N LEU A 18 18.89 1.84 14.55
CA LEU A 18 17.79 2.73 14.17
C LEU A 18 16.57 2.56 15.09
N ASN A 19 16.34 1.35 15.62
CA ASN A 19 15.32 1.13 16.64
C ASN A 19 15.63 1.84 17.97
N THR A 20 16.91 1.89 18.38
CA THR A 20 17.31 2.59 19.63
C THR A 20 17.31 4.11 19.48
N ILE A 21 17.49 4.64 18.27
CA ILE A 21 17.50 6.09 18.00
C ILE A 21 16.18 6.55 17.33
N MET A 22 15.15 5.69 17.30
CA MET A 22 13.89 5.93 16.58
C MET A 22 13.24 7.27 16.95
N SER A 23 13.26 7.64 18.23
CA SER A 23 12.65 8.89 18.73
C SER A 23 13.39 10.19 18.33
N LYS A 24 14.61 10.11 17.79
CA LYS A 24 15.45 11.27 17.45
C LYS A 24 15.82 11.35 15.97
N VAL A 25 15.38 10.39 15.16
CA VAL A 25 15.75 10.29 13.74
C VAL A 25 14.58 10.72 12.86
N ASP A 26 14.90 11.48 11.81
CA ASP A 26 13.94 11.80 10.76
C ASP A 26 13.74 10.57 9.86
N HIS A 27 12.62 9.87 10.05
CA HIS A 27 12.28 8.64 9.32
C HIS A 27 12.16 8.87 7.81
N ALA A 28 11.65 10.02 7.36
CA ALA A 28 11.50 10.31 5.95
C ALA A 28 12.86 10.45 5.26
N ARG A 29 13.84 11.05 5.93
CA ARG A 29 15.22 11.11 5.45
C ARG A 29 15.88 9.74 5.37
N VAL A 30 15.65 8.88 6.35
CA VAL A 30 16.18 7.51 6.34
C VAL A 30 15.61 6.71 5.17
N VAL A 31 14.29 6.74 4.97
CA VAL A 31 13.63 6.08 3.83
C VAL A 31 14.21 6.59 2.50
N GLY A 32 14.31 7.91 2.33
CA GLY A 32 14.86 8.50 1.11
C GLY A 32 16.31 8.08 0.83
N GLN A 33 17.10 7.84 1.89
CA GLN A 33 18.47 7.36 1.76
C GLN A 33 18.53 5.86 1.44
N VAL A 34 17.69 5.05 2.09
CA VAL A 34 17.62 3.59 1.86
C VAL A 34 17.07 3.28 0.47
N LYS A 35 16.14 4.09 -0.05
CA LYS A 35 15.63 3.98 -1.42
C LYS A 35 16.73 4.19 -2.47
N LYS A 36 17.73 5.02 -2.16
CA LYS A 36 18.91 5.21 -3.03
C LYS A 36 19.91 4.07 -2.96
N THR A 37 20.02 3.39 -1.82
CA THR A 37 20.94 2.25 -1.67
C THR A 37 20.33 0.94 -2.19
N GLY A 38 19.02 0.88 -2.46
CA GLY A 38 18.35 -0.30 -3.01
C GLY A 38 18.18 -1.44 -2.01
N HIS A 39 18.38 -1.17 -0.72
CA HIS A 39 18.31 -2.17 0.37
C HIS A 39 17.01 -2.05 1.17
N LEU A 40 15.93 -1.53 0.56
CA LEU A 40 14.63 -1.27 1.21
C LEU A 40 14.08 -2.50 1.96
N PRO A 41 14.08 -3.73 1.38
CA PRO A 41 13.51 -4.90 2.04
C PRO A 41 14.21 -5.29 3.35
N LEU A 42 15.51 -5.03 3.48
CA LEU A 42 16.28 -5.32 4.71
C LEU A 42 15.86 -4.44 5.89
N MET A 43 15.25 -3.29 5.60
CA MET A 43 14.79 -2.32 6.59
C MET A 43 13.34 -2.54 7.02
N LEU A 44 12.66 -3.58 6.51
CA LEU A 44 11.24 -3.83 6.80
C LEU A 44 10.91 -3.89 8.30
N PRO A 45 11.69 -4.54 9.18
CA PRO A 45 11.41 -4.54 10.62
C PRO A 45 11.45 -3.15 11.25
N TYR A 46 12.37 -2.29 10.81
CA TYR A 46 12.47 -0.90 11.26
C TYR A 46 11.32 -0.06 10.71
N LEU A 47 10.98 -0.23 9.43
CA LEU A 47 9.88 0.50 8.81
C LEU A 47 8.53 0.15 9.44
N LYS A 48 8.29 -1.14 9.75
CA LYS A 48 7.10 -1.60 10.51
C LYS A 48 7.00 -0.89 11.87
N ALA A 49 8.11 -0.71 12.58
CA ALA A 49 8.10 0.00 13.86
C ALA A 49 7.91 1.51 13.70
N ALA A 50 8.54 2.13 12.70
CA ALA A 50 8.36 3.54 12.37
C ALA A 50 6.97 3.85 11.80
N GLN A 51 6.26 2.84 11.31
CA GLN A 51 4.91 2.97 10.75
C GLN A 51 3.90 3.49 11.77
N GLN A 52 4.12 3.23 13.06
CA GLN A 52 3.30 3.77 14.17
C GLN A 52 3.23 5.31 14.19
N HIS A 53 4.20 5.99 13.58
CA HIS A 53 4.19 7.45 13.44
C HIS A 53 3.36 7.95 12.24
N ASN A 54 2.76 7.05 11.46
CA ASN A 54 1.93 7.31 10.27
C ASN A 54 2.57 8.35 9.33
N ILE A 55 3.83 8.12 8.95
CA ILE A 55 4.60 9.03 8.08
C ILE A 55 4.46 8.59 6.64
N GLN A 56 4.12 9.54 5.75
CA GLN A 56 3.84 9.26 4.35
C GLN A 56 4.94 8.46 3.64
N ALA A 57 6.18 8.94 3.72
CA ALA A 57 7.32 8.26 3.09
C ALA A 57 7.54 6.84 3.63
N VAL A 58 7.27 6.60 4.92
CA VAL A 58 7.41 5.27 5.54
C VAL A 58 6.32 4.34 5.04
N ASN A 59 5.07 4.79 5.07
CA ASN A 59 3.93 4.01 4.60
C ASN A 59 4.05 3.64 3.12
N GLU A 60 4.45 4.60 2.27
CA GLU A 60 4.70 4.35 0.85
C GLU A 60 5.81 3.31 0.63
N ALA A 61 6.93 3.44 1.35
CA ALA A 61 8.02 2.47 1.26
C ALA A 61 7.62 1.07 1.74
N VAL A 62 6.86 0.98 2.83
CA VAL A 62 6.34 -0.29 3.36
C VAL A 62 5.38 -0.94 2.36
N ASN A 63 4.44 -0.17 1.82
CA ASN A 63 3.48 -0.65 0.85
C ASN A 63 4.19 -1.11 -0.43
N ASP A 64 5.18 -0.36 -0.92
CA ASP A 64 6.00 -0.77 -2.07
C ASP A 64 6.69 -2.12 -1.84
N ILE A 65 7.25 -2.36 -0.65
CA ILE A 65 7.89 -3.65 -0.31
C ILE A 65 6.86 -4.78 -0.29
N TYR A 66 5.65 -4.56 0.26
CA TYR A 66 4.63 -5.61 0.26
C TYR A 66 4.09 -5.92 -1.13
N VAL A 67 4.01 -4.91 -2.01
CA VAL A 67 3.65 -5.12 -3.41
C VAL A 67 4.71 -5.97 -4.11
N GLU A 68 6.00 -5.63 -3.95
CA GLU A 68 7.11 -6.39 -4.54
C GLU A 68 7.26 -7.80 -3.95
N GLY A 69 6.96 -7.96 -2.65
CA GLY A 69 7.00 -9.24 -1.94
C GLY A 69 5.72 -10.06 -2.06
N GLU A 70 4.71 -9.59 -2.81
CA GLU A 70 3.41 -10.23 -2.98
C GLU A 70 2.65 -10.51 -1.65
N GLN A 71 2.93 -9.71 -0.61
CA GLN A 71 2.35 -9.86 0.73
C GLN A 71 1.03 -9.08 0.85
N PHE A 72 -0.04 -9.62 0.28
CA PHE A 72 -1.34 -8.94 0.22
C PHE A 72 -2.01 -8.78 1.61
N GLU A 73 -1.86 -9.73 2.53
CA GLU A 73 -2.42 -9.63 3.88
C GLU A 73 -1.79 -8.51 4.70
N ASP A 74 -0.44 -8.47 4.74
CA ASP A 74 0.30 -7.38 5.41
C ASP A 74 0.00 -6.01 4.76
N LEU A 75 -0.10 -5.95 3.42
CA LEU A 75 -0.44 -4.73 2.70
C LEU A 75 -1.84 -4.23 3.07
N ARG A 76 -2.83 -5.11 3.14
CA ARG A 76 -4.19 -4.75 3.52
C ARG A 76 -4.23 -4.20 4.94
N GLN A 77 -3.61 -4.88 5.89
CA GLN A 77 -3.54 -4.43 7.27
C GLN A 77 -2.84 -3.06 7.38
N SER A 78 -1.71 -2.90 6.69
CA SER A 78 -0.97 -1.65 6.59
C SER A 78 -1.84 -0.48 6.11
N ILE A 79 -2.64 -0.67 5.06
CA ILE A 79 -3.53 0.35 4.51
C ILE A 79 -4.74 0.63 5.41
N GLU A 80 -5.21 -0.36 6.18
CA GLU A 80 -6.32 -0.19 7.11
C GLU A 80 -5.88 0.57 8.37
N ASP A 81 -4.68 0.28 8.88
CA ASP A 81 -4.14 0.90 10.10
C ASP A 81 -3.53 2.29 9.85
N PHE A 82 -2.95 2.52 8.66
CA PHE A 82 -2.20 3.74 8.33
C PHE A 82 -2.72 4.39 7.03
N ASP A 83 -3.32 5.57 7.14
CA ASP A 83 -4.01 6.26 6.05
C ASP A 83 -3.18 7.30 5.32
N LEU A 84 -2.01 7.69 5.86
CA LEU A 84 -1.16 8.74 5.30
C LEU A 84 -0.25 8.17 4.21
N PHE A 85 -0.75 8.03 2.98
CA PHE A 85 0.00 7.66 1.78
C PHE A 85 -0.75 8.07 0.51
N ASP A 86 -0.09 8.06 -0.65
CA ASP A 86 -0.78 8.28 -1.93
C ASP A 86 -1.62 7.07 -2.33
N GLN A 87 -2.89 7.10 -1.90
CA GLN A 87 -3.85 6.03 -2.14
C GLN A 87 -4.18 5.84 -3.63
N ILE A 88 -4.17 6.92 -4.41
CA ILE A 88 -4.52 6.85 -5.83
C ILE A 88 -3.37 6.26 -6.63
N ALA A 89 -2.13 6.70 -6.36
CA ALA A 89 -0.95 6.15 -7.00
C ALA A 89 -0.77 4.66 -6.67
N LEU A 90 -1.01 4.26 -5.40
CA LEU A 90 -0.95 2.86 -5.01
C LEU A 90 -2.00 2.02 -5.73
N ALA A 91 -3.26 2.49 -5.81
CA ALA A 91 -4.32 1.78 -6.51
C ALA A 91 -4.02 1.60 -8.00
N GLN A 92 -3.49 2.62 -8.67
CA GLN A 92 -3.06 2.53 -10.07
C GLN A 92 -1.91 1.53 -10.27
N LYS A 93 -0.98 1.44 -9.32
CA LYS A 93 0.10 0.44 -9.39
C LYS A 93 -0.45 -0.98 -9.23
N LEU A 94 -1.43 -1.16 -8.35
CA LEU A 94 -2.04 -2.46 -8.05
C LEU A 94 -3.02 -2.95 -9.14
N GLU A 95 -3.64 -2.04 -9.90
CA GLU A 95 -4.67 -2.41 -10.91
C GLU A 95 -4.12 -3.33 -12.01
N GLY A 96 -2.83 -3.20 -12.35
CA GLY A 96 -2.15 -4.01 -13.36
C GLY A 96 -1.38 -5.22 -12.81
N HIS A 97 -1.49 -5.51 -11.51
CA HIS A 97 -0.73 -6.59 -10.88
C HIS A 97 -1.25 -7.97 -11.33
N GLU A 98 -0.38 -8.98 -11.47
CA GLU A 98 -0.78 -10.32 -11.94
C GLU A 98 -1.70 -11.04 -10.95
N LEU A 99 -1.41 -10.89 -9.65
CA LEU A 99 -2.23 -11.42 -8.56
C LEU A 99 -3.57 -10.70 -8.42
N VAL A 100 -4.64 -11.51 -8.42
CA VAL A 100 -6.03 -11.05 -8.23
C VAL A 100 -6.24 -10.39 -6.87
N GLU A 101 -5.63 -10.91 -5.80
CA GLU A 101 -5.76 -10.32 -4.45
C GLU A 101 -5.17 -8.91 -4.35
N MET A 102 -4.09 -8.63 -5.10
CA MET A 102 -3.53 -7.27 -5.17
C MET A 102 -4.48 -6.31 -5.90
N ARG A 103 -5.08 -6.76 -7.01
CA ARG A 103 -6.13 -5.99 -7.71
C ARG A 103 -7.36 -5.77 -6.83
N ARG A 104 -7.72 -6.75 -5.99
CA ARG A 104 -8.78 -6.61 -4.99
C ARG A 104 -8.48 -5.52 -3.97
N ILE A 105 -7.24 -5.41 -3.50
CA ILE A 105 -6.80 -4.30 -2.63
C ILE A 105 -6.92 -2.97 -3.37
N SER A 106 -6.55 -2.90 -4.66
CA SER A 106 -6.77 -1.70 -5.49
C SER A 106 -8.25 -1.28 -5.51
N ALA A 107 -9.15 -2.23 -5.77
CA ALA A 107 -10.59 -1.97 -5.78
C ALA A 107 -11.10 -1.43 -4.43
N LEU A 108 -10.58 -1.96 -3.32
CA LEU A 108 -10.89 -1.50 -1.96
C LEU A 108 -10.38 -0.07 -1.71
N VAL A 109 -9.16 0.24 -2.16
CA VAL A 109 -8.57 1.58 -2.04
C VAL A 109 -9.36 2.60 -2.90
N TYR A 110 -9.77 2.23 -4.12
CA TYR A 110 -10.63 3.07 -4.95
C TYR A 110 -12.00 3.30 -4.31
N LYS A 111 -12.60 2.26 -3.72
CA LYS A 111 -13.85 2.35 -2.97
C LYS A 111 -13.72 3.32 -1.78
N LYS A 112 -12.66 3.23 -0.98
CA LYS A 112 -12.37 4.17 0.13
C LYS A 112 -12.24 5.62 -0.36
N ASN A 113 -11.67 5.83 -1.53
CA ASN A 113 -11.53 7.15 -2.17
C ASN A 113 -12.75 7.62 -2.96
N LYS A 114 -13.92 6.98 -2.80
CA LYS A 114 -15.16 7.29 -3.52
C LYS A 114 -15.06 7.19 -5.05
N ARG A 115 -14.06 6.48 -5.57
CA ARG A 115 -13.89 6.20 -6.99
C ARG A 115 -14.57 4.90 -7.37
N TYR A 116 -15.88 4.85 -7.13
CA TYR A 116 -16.69 3.64 -7.29
C TYR A 116 -16.67 3.08 -8.72
N LYS A 117 -16.64 3.95 -9.73
CA LYS A 117 -16.60 3.53 -11.14
C LYS A 117 -15.36 2.68 -11.45
N GLN A 118 -14.17 3.16 -11.05
CA GLN A 118 -12.90 2.44 -11.26
C GLN A 118 -12.87 1.12 -10.50
N SER A 119 -13.36 1.12 -9.25
CA SER A 119 -13.46 -0.08 -8.42
C SER A 119 -14.40 -1.15 -9.02
N ILE A 120 -15.56 -0.73 -9.55
CA ILE A 120 -16.53 -1.62 -10.21
C ILE A 120 -15.94 -2.18 -11.52
N ASP A 121 -15.30 -1.33 -12.33
CA ASP A 121 -14.71 -1.76 -13.61
C ASP A 121 -13.60 -2.79 -13.40
N LEU A 122 -12.74 -2.60 -12.38
CA LEU A 122 -11.71 -3.56 -11.99
C LEU A 122 -12.33 -4.88 -11.50
N SER A 123 -13.34 -4.79 -10.63
CA SER A 123 -14.05 -5.96 -10.11
C SER A 123 -14.76 -6.76 -11.22
N LYS A 124 -15.27 -6.08 -12.26
CA LYS A 124 -15.84 -6.74 -13.46
C LYS A 124 -14.78 -7.48 -14.26
N GLN A 125 -13.61 -6.87 -14.45
CA GLN A 125 -12.47 -7.48 -15.14
C GLN A 125 -12.03 -8.78 -14.45
N ASP A 126 -12.00 -8.77 -13.12
CA ASP A 126 -11.61 -9.91 -12.30
C ASP A 126 -12.74 -10.90 -12.02
N LYS A 127 -13.94 -10.65 -12.56
CA LYS A 127 -15.16 -11.44 -12.32
C LYS A 127 -15.53 -11.54 -10.83
N MET A 128 -15.08 -10.58 -10.02
CA MET A 128 -15.40 -10.44 -8.60
C MET A 128 -16.75 -9.73 -8.43
N TYR A 129 -17.82 -10.43 -8.81
CA TYR A 129 -19.15 -9.85 -8.84
C TYR A 129 -19.71 -9.47 -7.46
N LYS A 130 -19.30 -10.17 -6.40
CA LYS A 130 -19.69 -9.85 -5.02
C LYS A 130 -19.17 -8.47 -4.62
N ASP A 131 -17.87 -8.24 -4.80
CA ASP A 131 -17.22 -6.98 -4.48
C ASP A 131 -17.75 -5.82 -5.36
N ALA A 132 -18.06 -6.09 -6.63
CA ALA A 132 -18.69 -5.13 -7.52
C ALA A 132 -20.08 -4.69 -7.01
N MET A 133 -20.89 -5.64 -6.52
CA MET A 133 -22.21 -5.36 -5.95
C MET A 133 -22.12 -4.60 -4.63
N GLU A 134 -21.20 -4.97 -3.73
CA GLU A 134 -20.96 -4.22 -2.50
C GLU A 134 -20.49 -2.79 -2.77
N THR A 135 -19.61 -2.61 -3.76
CA THR A 135 -19.13 -1.28 -4.17
C THR A 135 -20.25 -0.44 -4.79
N ALA A 136 -21.13 -1.04 -5.59
CA ALA A 136 -22.30 -0.36 -6.13
C ALA A 136 -23.29 0.04 -5.03
N PHE A 137 -23.52 -0.84 -4.05
CA PHE A 137 -24.35 -0.54 -2.87
C PHE A 137 -23.79 0.64 -2.07
N ASP A 138 -22.49 0.60 -1.73
CA ASP A 138 -21.83 1.66 -0.96
C ASP A 138 -21.73 2.99 -1.72
N SER A 139 -21.79 2.96 -3.06
CA SER A 139 -21.80 4.18 -3.86
C SER A 139 -23.08 5.00 -3.70
N GLY A 140 -24.19 4.37 -3.32
CA GLY A 140 -25.52 5.00 -3.24
C GLY A 140 -26.04 5.56 -4.57
N ASN A 141 -25.37 5.30 -5.70
CA ASN A 141 -25.72 5.86 -6.99
C ASN A 141 -26.53 4.85 -7.84
N ALA A 142 -27.79 5.20 -8.10
CA ALA A 142 -28.69 4.40 -8.92
C ALA A 142 -28.16 4.15 -10.34
N GLU A 143 -27.44 5.11 -10.93
CA GLU A 143 -26.87 4.96 -12.28
C GLU A 143 -25.78 3.88 -12.32
N LEU A 144 -24.92 3.80 -11.29
CA LEU A 144 -23.88 2.77 -11.20
C LEU A 144 -24.49 1.38 -10.98
N ALA A 145 -25.54 1.30 -10.17
CA ALA A 145 -26.29 0.06 -9.96
C ALA A 145 -26.97 -0.41 -11.25
N GLU A 146 -27.63 0.49 -11.99
CA GLU A 146 -28.25 0.15 -13.27
C GLU A 146 -27.21 -0.27 -14.32
N ALA A 147 -26.07 0.44 -14.39
CA ALA A 147 -24.97 0.07 -15.28
C ALA A 147 -24.37 -1.31 -14.94
N LEU A 148 -24.34 -1.67 -13.66
CA LEU A 148 -23.93 -3.01 -13.22
C LEU A 148 -24.99 -4.06 -13.59
N LEU A 149 -26.28 -3.79 -13.40
CA LEU A 149 -27.36 -4.70 -13.78
C LEU A 149 -27.39 -4.97 -15.28
N ARG A 150 -27.24 -3.93 -16.12
CA ARG A 150 -27.15 -4.06 -17.59
C ARG A 150 -25.96 -4.89 -18.06
N TYR A 151 -24.91 -5.02 -17.25
CA TYR A 151 -23.77 -5.87 -17.57
C TYR A 151 -24.06 -7.36 -17.31
N PHE A 152 -24.97 -7.68 -16.38
CA PHE A 152 -25.34 -9.07 -16.06
C PHE A 152 -26.46 -9.64 -16.93
N VAL A 153 -27.29 -8.78 -17.54
CA VAL A 153 -28.37 -9.15 -18.47
C VAL A 153 -27.80 -9.33 -19.87
#